data_AF-E9BQM6-F1
#
_entry.id   AF-E9BQM6-F1
#
_cell.length_a   1.000
_cell.length_b   1.000
_cell.length_c   1.000
_cell.angle_alpha   90.00
_cell.angle_beta   90.00
_cell.angle_gamma   90.00
#
_symmetry.space_group_name_H-M   'P 1'
#
loop_
_entity.id
_entity.type
_entity.pdbx_description
1 polymer ?
#
loop_
_entity_poly.entity_id
_entity_poly.type
_entity_poly.pdbx_seq_one_letter_code
_entity_poly.pdbx_strand_id
1 'polypeptide(L)'
;MSFLSNINPAFPQLQAGQVVAYDYLHAAKTWQWTLGTVREIKDYTAVVQQWGLHTGDIDTLRSILLKEVDTENGRMKNYHDMLAIAREKLASIRRSNEDRVSHVRGHFDKAREKVELIDEVDLRKVTAQAAPSPVAVAVLKGVWAVAKCDPTAVEFYEWADVQLEYRKPAALDEIAKTDVLAKLYPSAESLQQSLEQDPKLNYKAAARDSPVVASLHAWVITALAYQQAYNLLAHDKRIQEQNDAIAAAIAGMKACRAKIAKLKDELSSKDTAALPGQVTSFTRTSVLVTIPLSAVISPVNVDTDVKRCVLTKDEVEQ
;
A
#
# COMPACT_ATOMS: atom_id res chain seq x y z
N MET A 1 -69.88 21.65 30.03
CA MET A 1 -68.65 21.69 30.85
C MET A 1 -67.58 20.85 30.17
N SER A 2 -66.73 21.45 29.33
CA SER A 2 -65.45 20.84 28.91
C SER A 2 -64.56 21.93 28.32
N PHE A 3 -64.01 22.78 29.19
CA PHE A 3 -62.96 23.75 28.85
C PHE A 3 -61.55 23.22 29.19
N LEU A 4 -61.41 21.91 29.45
CA LEU A 4 -60.19 21.32 30.04
C LEU A 4 -59.37 20.43 29.09
N SER A 5 -59.81 20.16 27.86
CA SER A 5 -59.15 19.18 26.98
C SER A 5 -58.02 19.73 26.10
N ASN A 6 -57.72 21.03 26.13
CA ASN A 6 -56.70 21.65 25.26
C ASN A 6 -55.45 22.17 25.99
N ILE A 7 -55.15 21.71 27.21
CA ILE A 7 -54.02 22.23 28.00
C ILE A 7 -52.74 21.38 27.87
N ASN A 8 -52.79 20.17 27.29
CA ASN A 8 -51.61 19.33 27.11
C ASN A 8 -51.42 18.94 25.64
N PRO A 9 -50.63 19.69 24.84
CA PRO A 9 -50.03 19.08 23.65
C PRO A 9 -49.19 17.86 24.11
N ALA A 10 -49.31 16.74 23.41
CA ALA A 10 -48.51 15.56 23.72
C ALA A 10 -47.03 15.94 23.61
N PHE A 11 -46.31 15.91 24.75
CA PHE A 11 -44.88 16.18 24.77
C PHE A 11 -44.17 15.19 23.82
N PRO A 12 -43.23 15.66 22.97
CA PRO A 12 -42.44 14.76 22.14
C PRO A 12 -41.74 13.72 23.01
N GLN A 13 -41.86 12.44 22.69
CA GLN A 13 -41.13 11.38 23.41
C GLN A 13 -39.64 11.52 23.10
N LEU A 14 -38.91 12.21 23.97
CA LEU A 14 -37.47 12.38 23.86
C LEU A 14 -36.76 11.06 24.20
N GLN A 15 -35.67 10.77 23.48
CA GLN A 15 -34.81 9.62 23.75
C GLN A 15 -33.38 10.05 24.11
N ALA A 16 -32.70 9.25 24.92
CA ALA A 16 -31.28 9.46 25.19
C ALA A 16 -30.47 9.30 23.89
N GLY A 17 -29.54 10.22 23.64
CA GLY A 17 -28.75 10.31 22.41
C GLY A 17 -29.34 11.25 21.34
N GLN A 18 -30.59 11.69 21.49
CA GLN A 18 -31.25 12.60 20.55
C GLN A 18 -30.70 14.03 20.69
N VAL A 19 -30.63 14.78 19.58
CA VAL A 19 -30.31 16.21 19.59
C VAL A 19 -31.60 16.99 19.75
N VAL A 20 -31.60 17.97 20.65
CA VAL A 20 -32.77 18.82 20.95
C VAL A 20 -32.39 20.28 20.92
N ALA A 21 -33.31 21.13 20.45
CA ALA A 21 -33.28 22.56 20.64
C ALA A 21 -34.00 22.90 21.96
N TYR A 22 -33.35 23.68 22.82
CA TYR A 22 -33.92 24.07 24.11
C TYR A 22 -33.57 25.50 24.50
N ASP A 23 -34.49 26.13 25.23
CA ASP A 23 -34.30 27.46 25.82
C ASP A 23 -33.58 27.37 27.16
N TYR A 24 -32.66 28.29 27.40
CA TYR A 24 -31.98 28.42 28.68
C TYR A 24 -31.66 29.88 28.98
N LEU A 25 -31.50 30.15 30.27
CA LEU A 25 -31.13 31.48 30.73
C LEU A 25 -29.60 31.60 30.79
N HIS A 26 -29.00 32.23 29.79
CA HIS A 26 -27.57 32.47 29.76
C HIS A 26 -27.17 33.49 30.84
N ALA A 27 -26.20 33.11 31.68
CA ALA A 27 -25.68 33.93 32.79
C ALA A 27 -26.77 34.54 33.70
N ALA A 28 -27.91 33.87 33.83
CA ALA A 28 -29.09 34.31 34.58
C ALA A 28 -29.70 35.67 34.13
N LYS A 29 -29.38 36.14 32.91
CA LYS A 29 -29.75 37.50 32.46
C LYS A 29 -30.48 37.54 31.12
N THR A 30 -30.21 36.59 30.23
CA THR A 30 -30.73 36.62 28.85
C THR A 30 -31.24 35.26 28.44
N TRP A 31 -32.51 35.20 28.00
CA TRP A 31 -33.04 34.00 27.37
C TRP A 31 -32.35 33.77 26.02
N GLN A 32 -31.83 32.57 25.83
CA GLN A 32 -31.20 32.12 24.59
C GLN A 32 -31.62 30.69 24.32
N TRP A 33 -31.68 30.30 23.05
CA TRP A 33 -31.84 28.91 22.67
C TRP A 33 -30.50 28.33 22.23
N THR A 34 -30.29 27.03 22.43
CA THR A 34 -29.15 26.30 21.87
C THR A 34 -29.52 24.85 21.56
N LEU A 35 -28.62 24.15 20.90
CA LEU A 35 -28.72 22.71 20.71
C LEU A 35 -28.03 21.95 21.84
N GLY A 36 -28.47 20.72 22.07
CA GLY A 36 -27.77 19.81 22.95
C GLY A 36 -28.16 18.36 22.74
N THR A 37 -27.30 17.45 23.19
CA THR A 37 -27.55 16.00 23.10
C THR A 37 -28.10 15.50 24.42
N VAL A 38 -29.29 14.91 24.41
CA VAL A 38 -29.93 14.33 25.60
C VAL A 38 -29.08 13.17 26.12
N ARG A 39 -28.72 13.20 27.40
CA ARG A 39 -27.95 12.14 28.07
C ARG A 39 -28.81 11.29 28.99
N GLU A 40 -29.68 11.93 29.75
CA GLU A 40 -30.54 11.29 30.74
C GLU A 40 -31.88 12.04 30.80
N ILE A 41 -32.98 11.30 31.00
CA ILE A 41 -34.33 11.85 31.11
C ILE A 41 -34.91 11.38 32.44
N LYS A 42 -35.51 12.31 33.18
CA LYS A 42 -36.23 12.10 34.45
C LYS A 42 -37.66 12.62 34.32
N ASP A 43 -38.49 12.41 35.33
CA ASP A 43 -39.95 12.69 35.29
C ASP A 43 -40.33 14.08 34.77
N TYR A 44 -39.57 15.13 35.12
CA TYR A 44 -39.83 16.51 34.69
C TYR A 44 -38.60 17.26 34.18
N THR A 45 -37.44 16.60 34.12
CA THR A 45 -36.16 17.21 33.75
C THR A 45 -35.35 16.31 32.82
N ALA A 46 -34.50 16.92 32.00
CA ALA A 46 -33.52 16.22 31.17
C ALA A 46 -32.12 16.76 31.42
N VAL A 47 -31.12 15.86 31.42
CA VAL A 47 -29.71 16.23 31.42
C VAL A 47 -29.24 16.25 29.97
N VAL A 48 -28.79 17.41 29.51
CA VAL A 48 -28.40 17.66 28.13
C VAL A 48 -26.93 18.07 28.09
N GLN A 49 -26.18 17.50 27.15
CA GLN A 49 -24.86 17.97 26.80
C GLN A 49 -25.00 19.18 25.89
N GLN A 50 -24.68 20.36 26.42
CA GLN A 50 -24.86 21.63 25.73
C GLN A 50 -23.91 21.74 24.54
N TRP A 51 -24.43 22.24 23.41
CA TRP A 51 -23.60 22.65 22.28
C TRP A 51 -23.35 24.16 22.40
N GLY A 52 -22.10 24.57 22.18
CA GLY A 52 -21.66 25.95 22.24
C GLY A 52 -22.13 26.69 21.01
N LEU A 53 -22.82 27.81 21.23
CA LEU A 53 -23.35 28.70 20.22
C LEU A 53 -22.26 29.67 19.77
N HIS A 54 -21.89 29.66 18.49
CA HIS A 54 -21.01 30.68 17.91
C HIS A 54 -21.82 31.54 16.95
N THR A 55 -22.09 32.77 17.34
CA THR A 55 -22.70 33.81 16.50
C THR A 55 -21.60 34.65 15.87
N GLY A 56 -21.40 34.50 14.56
CA GLY A 56 -20.41 35.27 13.80
C GLY A 56 -21.07 36.13 12.72
N ASP A 57 -20.49 37.31 12.47
CA ASP A 57 -20.76 38.12 11.29
C ASP A 57 -20.20 37.43 10.02
N ILE A 58 -20.61 37.87 8.83
CA ILE A 58 -20.14 37.41 7.51
C ILE A 58 -18.60 37.42 7.45
N ASP A 59 -17.95 38.41 8.07
CA ASP A 59 -16.48 38.48 8.14
C ASP A 59 -15.86 37.34 8.95
N THR A 60 -16.57 36.84 9.97
CA THR A 60 -16.13 35.68 10.77
C THR A 60 -16.23 34.38 9.96
N LEU A 61 -17.33 34.19 9.23
CA LEU A 61 -17.50 33.04 8.32
C LEU A 61 -16.45 33.07 7.20
N ARG A 62 -16.22 34.23 6.60
CA ARG A 62 -15.19 34.42 5.58
C ARG A 62 -13.80 34.09 6.13
N SER A 63 -13.48 34.52 7.35
CA SER A 63 -12.23 34.19 8.03
C SER A 63 -12.07 32.68 8.28
N ILE A 64 -13.15 31.99 8.68
CA ILE A 64 -13.16 30.53 8.88
C ILE A 64 -12.94 29.79 7.56
N LEU A 65 -13.67 30.16 6.50
CA LEU A 65 -13.51 29.54 5.17
C LEU A 65 -12.10 29.75 4.61
N LEU A 66 -11.54 30.96 4.75
CA LEU A 66 -10.16 31.23 4.34
C LEU A 66 -9.14 30.37 5.10
N LYS A 67 -9.30 30.22 6.43
CA LYS A 67 -8.43 29.33 7.23
C LYS A 67 -8.55 27.87 6.81
N GLU A 68 -9.74 27.41 6.45
CA GLU A 68 -9.95 26.03 5.99
C GLU A 68 -9.33 25.81 4.60
N VAL A 69 -9.43 26.80 3.70
CA VAL A 69 -8.73 26.79 2.41
C VAL A 69 -7.22 26.72 2.62
N ASP A 70 -6.66 27.50 3.54
CA ASP A 70 -5.22 27.46 3.86
C ASP A 70 -4.82 26.10 4.46
N THR A 71 -5.66 25.53 5.32
CA THR A 71 -5.46 24.20 5.89
C THR A 71 -5.46 23.12 4.80
N GLU A 72 -6.41 23.17 3.87
CA GLU A 72 -6.47 22.23 2.75
C GLU A 72 -5.33 22.44 1.75
N ASN A 73 -4.87 23.68 1.54
CA ASN A 73 -3.65 23.96 0.76
C ASN A 73 -2.41 23.35 1.43
N GLY A 74 -2.31 23.43 2.77
CA GLY A 74 -1.26 22.78 3.55
C GLY A 74 -1.30 21.25 3.40
N ARG A 75 -2.49 20.64 3.47
CA ARG A 75 -2.67 19.20 3.19
C ARG A 75 -2.30 18.82 1.76
N MET A 76 -2.69 19.65 0.78
CA MET A 76 -2.34 19.44 -0.62
C MET A 76 -0.83 19.46 -0.84
N LYS A 77 -0.10 20.36 -0.16
CA LYS A 77 1.37 20.38 -0.17
C LYS A 77 1.95 19.09 0.39
N ASN A 78 1.45 18.61 1.53
CA ASN A 78 1.91 17.35 2.12
C ASN A 78 1.71 16.16 1.16
N TYR A 79 0.56 16.06 0.50
CA TYR A 79 0.36 15.01 -0.51
C TYR A 79 1.27 15.16 -1.72
N HIS A 80 1.60 16.39 -2.12
CA HIS A 80 2.58 16.64 -3.18
C HIS A 80 3.98 16.16 -2.79
N ASP A 81 4.41 16.45 -1.57
CA ASP A 81 5.69 16.01 -1.02
C ASP A 81 5.73 14.47 -0.90
N MET A 82 4.66 13.85 -0.41
CA MET A 82 4.51 12.38 -0.37
C MET A 82 4.61 11.76 -1.77
N LEU A 83 3.95 12.37 -2.77
CA LEU A 83 4.00 11.92 -4.16
C LEU A 83 5.43 11.99 -4.73
N ALA A 84 6.14 13.09 -4.46
CA ALA A 84 7.52 13.27 -4.91
C ALA A 84 8.44 12.21 -4.29
N ILE A 85 8.34 12.00 -2.98
CA ILE A 85 9.14 10.99 -2.26
C ILE A 85 8.85 9.57 -2.77
N ALA A 86 7.57 9.21 -2.95
CA ALA A 86 7.20 7.88 -3.43
C ALA A 86 7.70 7.62 -4.86
N ARG A 87 7.64 8.64 -5.74
CA ARG A 87 8.19 8.55 -7.11
C ARG A 87 9.70 8.39 -7.12
N GLU A 88 10.43 9.16 -6.32
CA GLU A 88 11.89 9.03 -6.24
C GLU A 88 12.30 7.66 -5.69
N LYS A 89 11.62 7.18 -4.64
CA LYS A 89 11.83 5.83 -4.10
C LYS A 89 11.56 4.75 -5.15
N LEU A 90 10.46 4.84 -5.89
CA LEU A 90 10.13 3.89 -6.95
C LEU A 90 11.20 3.89 -8.05
N ALA A 91 11.66 5.08 -8.47
CA ALA A 91 12.71 5.21 -9.47
C ALA A 91 14.06 4.65 -8.99
N SER A 92 14.39 4.86 -7.71
CA SER A 92 15.58 4.30 -7.07
C SER A 92 15.53 2.77 -6.98
N ILE A 93 14.39 2.20 -6.56
CA ILE A 93 14.18 0.75 -6.50
C ILE A 93 14.30 0.13 -7.90
N ARG A 94 13.66 0.72 -8.91
CA ARG A 94 13.75 0.22 -10.29
C ARG A 94 15.17 0.25 -10.83
N ARG A 95 15.89 1.36 -10.63
CA ARG A 95 17.31 1.48 -11.00
C ARG A 95 18.17 0.42 -10.31
N SER A 96 18.05 0.29 -8.99
CA SER A 96 18.80 -0.71 -8.23
C SER A 96 18.50 -2.14 -8.66
N ASN A 97 17.23 -2.44 -8.97
CA ASN A 97 16.84 -3.77 -9.44
C ASN A 97 17.37 -4.04 -10.86
N GLU A 98 17.30 -3.07 -11.76
CA GLU A 98 17.87 -3.14 -13.11
C GLU A 98 19.38 -3.35 -13.06
N ASP A 99 20.09 -2.57 -12.24
CA ASP A 99 21.54 -2.70 -12.04
C ASP A 99 21.91 -4.11 -11.54
N ARG A 100 21.16 -4.64 -10.56
CA ARG A 100 21.40 -5.98 -10.03
C ARG A 100 21.19 -7.06 -11.10
N VAL A 101 20.08 -6.98 -11.84
CA VAL A 101 19.76 -7.96 -12.89
C VAL A 101 20.76 -7.85 -14.04
N SER A 102 21.11 -6.64 -14.45
CA SER A 102 22.10 -6.37 -15.50
C SER A 102 23.49 -6.91 -15.13
N HIS A 103 23.93 -6.69 -13.88
CA HIS A 103 25.20 -7.21 -13.38
C HIS A 103 25.27 -8.73 -13.44
N VAL A 104 24.23 -9.42 -12.93
CA VAL A 104 24.20 -10.89 -12.92
C VAL A 104 24.05 -11.45 -14.34
N ARG A 105 23.22 -10.83 -15.18
CA ARG A 105 23.10 -11.18 -16.59
C ARG A 105 24.45 -11.09 -17.31
N GLY A 106 25.22 -10.04 -17.08
CA GLY A 106 26.55 -9.90 -17.69
C GLY A 106 27.53 -11.00 -17.29
N HIS A 107 27.42 -11.57 -16.08
CA HIS A 107 28.21 -12.73 -15.68
C HIS A 107 27.72 -14.02 -16.35
N PHE A 108 26.40 -14.19 -16.45
CA PHE A 108 25.79 -15.33 -17.14
C PHE A 108 26.14 -15.34 -18.63
N ASP A 109 26.02 -14.20 -19.32
CA ASP A 109 26.34 -14.06 -20.74
C ASP A 109 27.81 -14.43 -21.01
N LYS A 110 28.74 -13.97 -20.14
CA LYS A 110 30.16 -14.38 -20.22
C LYS A 110 30.39 -15.87 -19.97
N ALA A 111 29.65 -16.47 -19.03
CA ALA A 111 29.75 -17.91 -18.76
C ALA A 111 29.19 -18.72 -19.94
N ARG A 112 28.10 -18.26 -20.55
CA ARG A 112 27.52 -18.81 -21.77
C ARG A 112 28.50 -18.74 -22.95
N GLU A 113 29.11 -17.59 -23.21
CA GLU A 113 30.14 -17.44 -24.24
C GLU A 113 31.29 -18.46 -24.05
N LYS A 114 31.72 -18.68 -22.80
CA LYS A 114 32.74 -19.70 -22.52
C LYS A 114 32.27 -21.12 -22.82
N VAL A 115 30.99 -21.44 -22.59
CA VAL A 115 30.43 -22.74 -22.95
C VAL A 115 30.34 -22.92 -24.46
N GLU A 116 30.01 -21.87 -25.21
CA GLU A 116 29.97 -21.87 -26.67
C GLU A 116 31.37 -22.10 -27.29
N LEU A 117 32.44 -21.72 -26.58
CA LEU A 117 33.83 -21.95 -26.98
C LEU A 117 34.39 -23.32 -26.60
N ILE A 118 33.62 -24.18 -25.92
CA ILE A 118 34.10 -25.52 -25.55
C ILE A 118 34.14 -26.40 -26.79
N ASP A 119 35.33 -26.83 -27.16
CA ASP A 119 35.51 -27.83 -28.21
C ASP A 119 34.92 -29.18 -27.81
N GLU A 120 34.24 -29.84 -28.75
CA GLU A 120 33.65 -31.17 -28.54
C GLU A 120 34.71 -32.19 -28.10
N VAL A 121 35.94 -32.05 -28.60
CA VAL A 121 37.07 -32.92 -28.23
C VAL A 121 37.39 -32.80 -26.74
N ASP A 122 37.40 -31.58 -26.21
CA ASP A 122 37.70 -31.33 -24.80
C ASP A 122 36.57 -31.78 -23.89
N LEU A 123 35.32 -31.61 -24.31
CA LEU A 123 34.17 -32.21 -23.63
C LEU A 123 34.28 -33.74 -23.61
N ARG A 124 34.63 -34.37 -24.74
CA ARG A 124 34.81 -35.83 -24.83
C ARG A 124 35.93 -36.34 -23.94
N LYS A 125 37.01 -35.57 -23.71
CA LYS A 125 38.06 -35.96 -22.74
C LYS A 125 37.53 -36.08 -21.31
N VAL A 126 36.54 -35.28 -20.94
CA VAL A 126 35.89 -35.37 -19.63
C VAL A 126 34.87 -36.51 -19.63
N THR A 127 34.01 -36.58 -20.64
CA THR A 127 32.90 -37.55 -20.65
C THR A 127 33.33 -38.98 -21.00
N ALA A 128 34.46 -39.20 -21.67
CA ALA A 128 34.94 -40.54 -22.00
C ALA A 128 35.62 -41.27 -20.83
N GLN A 129 35.83 -40.61 -19.69
CA GLN A 129 36.48 -41.24 -18.54
C GLN A 129 35.61 -42.36 -17.96
N ALA A 130 36.22 -43.52 -17.72
CA ALA A 130 35.54 -44.64 -17.07
C ALA A 130 35.26 -44.37 -15.59
N ALA A 131 36.15 -43.62 -14.92
CA ALA A 131 36.01 -43.17 -13.54
C ALA A 131 36.18 -41.64 -13.49
N PRO A 132 35.08 -40.87 -13.68
CA PRO A 132 35.13 -39.42 -13.65
C PRO A 132 35.39 -38.91 -12.24
N SER A 133 35.90 -37.68 -12.13
CA SER A 133 36.00 -37.02 -10.84
C SER A 133 34.62 -36.70 -10.27
N PRO A 134 34.44 -36.71 -8.92
CA PRO A 134 33.16 -36.35 -8.30
C PRO A 134 32.68 -34.94 -8.68
N VAL A 135 33.62 -34.02 -8.93
CA VAL A 135 33.33 -32.64 -9.34
C VAL A 135 32.77 -32.58 -10.75
N ALA A 136 33.41 -33.29 -11.69
CA ALA A 136 32.92 -33.38 -13.06
C ALA A 136 31.50 -33.94 -13.09
N VAL A 137 31.23 -35.02 -12.36
CA VAL A 137 29.88 -35.61 -12.28
C VAL A 137 28.87 -34.63 -11.72
N ALA A 138 29.15 -34.00 -10.57
CA ALA A 138 28.24 -33.06 -9.93
C ALA A 138 27.92 -31.85 -10.82
N VAL A 139 28.94 -31.28 -11.47
CA VAL A 139 28.78 -30.13 -12.37
C VAL A 139 27.97 -30.51 -13.62
N LEU A 140 28.31 -31.62 -14.27
CA LEU A 140 27.61 -32.09 -15.49
C LEU A 140 26.12 -32.43 -15.19
N LYS A 141 25.84 -33.06 -14.04
CA LYS A 141 24.45 -33.26 -13.59
C LYS A 141 23.75 -31.93 -13.34
N GLY A 142 24.40 -31.00 -12.64
CA GLY A 142 23.87 -29.68 -12.32
C GLY A 142 23.53 -28.85 -13.55
N VAL A 143 24.39 -28.87 -14.58
CA VAL A 143 24.15 -28.21 -15.86
C VAL A 143 22.88 -28.74 -16.52
N TRP A 144 22.74 -30.06 -16.67
CA TRP A 144 21.54 -30.62 -17.28
C TRP A 144 20.28 -30.39 -16.44
N ALA A 145 20.40 -30.48 -15.11
CA ALA A 145 19.29 -30.21 -14.21
C ALA A 145 18.75 -28.80 -14.40
N VAL A 146 19.64 -27.81 -14.52
CA VAL A 146 19.25 -26.42 -14.80
C VAL A 146 18.75 -26.26 -16.24
N ALA A 147 19.45 -26.81 -17.22
CA ALA A 147 19.13 -26.65 -18.65
C ALA A 147 17.76 -27.24 -19.03
N LYS A 148 17.44 -28.42 -18.49
CA LYS A 148 16.14 -29.08 -18.69
C LYS A 148 15.09 -28.70 -17.65
N CYS A 149 15.48 -27.95 -16.62
CA CYS A 149 14.67 -27.70 -15.44
C CYS A 149 14.17 -29.00 -14.78
N ASP A 150 15.05 -30.00 -14.66
CA ASP A 150 14.76 -31.32 -14.14
C ASP A 150 15.64 -31.64 -12.91
N PRO A 151 15.11 -31.53 -11.68
CA PRO A 151 15.88 -31.80 -10.48
C PRO A 151 16.26 -33.28 -10.32
N THR A 152 15.54 -34.20 -10.97
CA THR A 152 15.84 -35.64 -10.89
C THR A 152 17.19 -35.99 -11.51
N ALA A 153 17.69 -35.16 -12.43
CA ALA A 153 19.00 -35.34 -13.03
C ALA A 153 20.16 -35.26 -12.01
N VAL A 154 20.01 -34.49 -10.93
CA VAL A 154 21.04 -34.41 -9.88
C VAL A 154 21.07 -35.69 -9.04
N GLU A 155 19.90 -36.19 -8.67
CA GLU A 155 19.75 -37.30 -7.73
C GLU A 155 19.89 -38.68 -8.40
N PHE A 156 19.31 -38.87 -9.59
CA PHE A 156 19.10 -40.20 -10.15
C PHE A 156 19.95 -40.55 -11.37
N TYR A 157 20.56 -39.56 -12.05
CA TYR A 157 21.38 -39.89 -13.21
C TYR A 157 22.64 -40.63 -12.78
N GLU A 158 22.88 -41.80 -13.33
CA GLU A 158 24.17 -42.46 -13.19
C GLU A 158 25.18 -41.87 -14.18
N TRP A 159 26.47 -42.16 -14.01
CA TRP A 159 27.48 -41.62 -14.93
C TRP A 159 27.21 -42.02 -16.39
N ALA A 160 26.67 -43.23 -16.62
CA ALA A 160 26.29 -43.68 -17.95
C ALA A 160 25.20 -42.79 -18.59
N ASP A 161 24.24 -42.30 -17.80
CA ASP A 161 23.18 -41.41 -18.27
C ASP A 161 23.73 -40.03 -18.61
N VAL A 162 24.63 -39.50 -17.76
CA VAL A 162 25.35 -38.25 -18.02
C VAL A 162 26.15 -38.36 -19.32
N GLN A 163 26.89 -39.45 -19.52
CA GLN A 163 27.63 -39.70 -20.75
C GLN A 163 26.72 -39.75 -21.98
N LEU A 164 25.56 -40.40 -21.88
CA LEU A 164 24.61 -40.51 -22.99
C LEU A 164 24.11 -39.13 -23.43
N GLU A 165 23.77 -38.27 -22.47
CA GLU A 165 23.26 -36.92 -22.75
C GLU A 165 24.34 -36.03 -23.38
N TYR A 166 25.55 -36.03 -22.84
CA TYR A 166 26.64 -35.20 -23.37
C TYR A 166 27.30 -35.74 -24.64
N ARG A 167 27.03 -36.98 -25.05
CA ARG A 167 27.45 -37.52 -26.35
C ARG A 167 26.57 -37.04 -27.50
N LYS A 168 25.40 -36.44 -27.22
CA LYS A 168 24.55 -35.89 -28.26
C LYS A 168 25.27 -34.71 -28.92
N PRO A 169 25.30 -34.63 -30.27
CA PRO A 169 26.05 -33.58 -30.97
C PRO A 169 25.53 -32.17 -30.68
N ALA A 170 24.25 -32.04 -30.28
CA ALA A 170 23.64 -30.77 -29.92
C ALA A 170 23.75 -30.41 -28.43
N ALA A 171 24.38 -31.23 -27.58
CA ALA A 171 24.33 -31.04 -26.12
C ALA A 171 24.84 -29.66 -25.66
N LEU A 172 26.02 -29.23 -26.13
CA LEU A 172 26.58 -27.93 -25.77
C LEU A 172 25.75 -26.76 -26.34
N ASP A 173 25.24 -26.93 -27.55
CA ASP A 173 24.41 -25.93 -28.21
C ASP A 173 23.06 -25.75 -27.48
N GLU A 174 22.44 -26.84 -27.05
CA GLU A 174 21.23 -26.85 -26.22
C GLU A 174 21.47 -26.15 -24.88
N ILE A 175 22.57 -26.45 -24.19
CA ILE A 175 22.94 -25.82 -22.92
C ILE A 175 23.17 -24.31 -23.13
N ALA A 176 23.99 -23.93 -24.10
CA ALA A 176 24.31 -22.54 -24.38
C ALA A 176 23.06 -21.74 -24.75
N LYS A 177 22.18 -22.29 -25.59
CA LYS A 177 20.96 -21.63 -26.07
C LYS A 177 19.76 -21.75 -25.13
N THR A 178 19.91 -22.41 -23.99
CA THR A 178 18.83 -22.55 -23.01
C THR A 178 18.33 -21.18 -22.56
N ASP A 179 17.01 -20.97 -22.64
CA ASP A 179 16.35 -19.86 -21.97
C ASP A 179 16.16 -20.20 -20.49
N VAL A 180 17.15 -19.83 -19.68
CA VAL A 180 17.14 -20.07 -18.23
C VAL A 180 16.03 -19.31 -17.49
N LEU A 181 15.42 -18.29 -18.10
CA LEU A 181 14.33 -17.54 -17.47
C LEU A 181 12.95 -18.12 -17.79
N ALA A 182 12.82 -18.96 -18.83
CA ALA A 182 11.55 -19.56 -19.21
C ALA A 182 10.95 -20.43 -18.10
N LYS A 183 11.80 -21.15 -17.35
CA LYS A 183 11.39 -21.97 -16.20
C LYS A 183 12.41 -21.85 -15.06
N LEU A 184 11.93 -21.48 -13.88
CA LEU A 184 12.74 -21.39 -12.67
C LEU A 184 13.05 -22.79 -12.15
N TYR A 185 14.32 -23.06 -11.88
CA TYR A 185 14.72 -24.33 -11.30
C TYR A 185 14.24 -24.43 -9.83
N PRO A 186 13.49 -25.49 -9.45
CA PRO A 186 12.79 -25.55 -8.16
C PRO A 186 13.72 -25.67 -6.94
N SER A 187 14.90 -26.28 -7.09
CA SER A 187 15.85 -26.56 -5.99
C SER A 187 17.14 -25.74 -6.12
N ALA A 188 17.02 -24.49 -6.59
CA ALA A 188 18.17 -23.62 -6.89
C ALA A 188 19.11 -23.42 -5.71
N GLU A 189 18.57 -23.16 -4.52
CA GLU A 189 19.37 -22.91 -3.31
C GLU A 189 20.20 -24.14 -2.89
N SER A 190 19.60 -25.33 -2.95
CA SER A 190 20.30 -26.58 -2.60
C SER A 190 21.43 -26.88 -3.57
N LEU A 191 21.17 -26.76 -4.88
CA LEU A 191 22.20 -26.98 -5.90
C LEU A 191 23.32 -25.95 -5.81
N GLN A 192 22.98 -24.68 -5.61
CA GLN A 192 23.97 -23.61 -5.44
C GLN A 192 24.82 -23.82 -4.20
N GLN A 193 24.21 -24.14 -3.05
CA GLN A 193 24.95 -24.42 -1.82
C GLN A 193 25.91 -25.60 -2.00
N SER A 194 25.47 -26.69 -2.64
CA SER A 194 26.34 -27.84 -2.93
C SER A 194 27.53 -27.45 -3.81
N LEU A 195 27.31 -26.66 -4.87
CA LEU A 195 28.34 -26.30 -5.83
C LEU A 195 29.22 -25.11 -5.42
N GLU A 196 28.83 -24.30 -4.43
CA GLU A 196 29.63 -23.17 -3.94
C GLU A 196 30.32 -23.45 -2.61
N GLN A 197 29.62 -24.10 -1.67
CA GLN A 197 30.07 -24.24 -0.28
C GLN A 197 30.83 -25.54 -0.03
N ASP A 198 30.58 -26.61 -0.79
CA ASP A 198 31.35 -27.85 -0.66
C ASP A 198 32.79 -27.60 -1.17
N PRO A 199 33.81 -27.71 -0.31
CA PRO A 199 35.20 -27.51 -0.71
C PRO A 199 35.66 -28.49 -1.80
N LYS A 200 34.96 -29.63 -1.95
CA LYS A 200 35.24 -30.62 -2.98
C LYS A 200 34.60 -30.28 -4.32
N LEU A 201 33.51 -29.51 -4.37
CA LEU A 201 32.73 -29.27 -5.59
C LEU A 201 32.78 -27.81 -6.10
N ASN A 202 33.40 -26.93 -5.31
CA ASN A 202 33.50 -25.51 -5.65
C ASN A 202 34.26 -25.21 -6.95
N TYR A 203 34.17 -23.96 -7.40
CA TYR A 203 34.81 -23.50 -8.63
C TYR A 203 36.33 -23.80 -8.67
N LYS A 204 37.03 -23.74 -7.53
CA LYS A 204 38.47 -24.05 -7.47
C LYS A 204 38.73 -25.53 -7.72
N ALA A 205 37.88 -26.41 -7.20
CA ALA A 205 37.96 -27.84 -7.47
C ALA A 205 37.64 -28.12 -8.94
N ALA A 206 36.62 -27.48 -9.51
CA ALA A 206 36.26 -27.59 -10.92
C ALA A 206 37.40 -27.12 -11.86
N ALA A 207 38.04 -26.00 -11.53
CA ALA A 207 39.17 -25.47 -12.30
C ALA A 207 40.43 -26.33 -12.23
N ARG A 208 40.63 -27.04 -11.11
CA ARG A 208 41.73 -28.01 -10.97
C ARG A 208 41.48 -29.29 -11.75
N ASP A 209 40.22 -29.67 -11.93
CA ASP A 209 39.83 -30.86 -12.68
C ASP A 209 40.01 -30.64 -14.19
N SER A 210 39.35 -29.61 -14.74
CA SER A 210 39.36 -29.34 -16.17
C SER A 210 38.84 -27.93 -16.49
N PRO A 211 39.36 -27.27 -17.54
CA PRO A 211 38.82 -25.97 -17.98
C PRO A 211 37.37 -26.08 -18.47
N VAL A 212 36.97 -27.23 -19.01
CA VAL A 212 35.58 -27.52 -19.41
C VAL A 212 34.68 -27.56 -18.18
N VAL A 213 35.09 -28.28 -17.14
CA VAL A 213 34.33 -28.42 -15.89
C VAL A 213 34.22 -27.08 -15.17
N ALA A 214 35.28 -26.27 -15.16
CA ALA A 214 35.23 -24.90 -14.64
C ALA A 214 34.24 -24.00 -15.42
N SER A 215 34.22 -24.09 -16.75
CA SER A 215 33.32 -23.27 -17.58
C SER A 215 31.86 -23.66 -17.37
N LEU A 216 31.58 -24.95 -17.29
CA LEU A 216 30.25 -25.49 -16.98
C LEU A 216 29.81 -25.18 -15.55
N HIS A 217 30.72 -25.24 -14.57
CA HIS A 217 30.45 -24.83 -13.18
C HIS A 217 30.03 -23.36 -13.13
N ALA A 218 30.80 -22.47 -13.77
CA ALA A 218 30.49 -21.06 -13.84
C ALA A 218 29.12 -20.80 -14.50
N TRP A 219 28.79 -21.56 -15.56
CA TRP A 219 27.49 -21.47 -16.23
C TRP A 219 26.33 -21.80 -15.29
N VAL A 220 26.39 -22.91 -14.53
CA VAL A 220 25.32 -23.28 -13.58
C VAL A 220 25.13 -22.22 -12.52
N ILE A 221 26.21 -21.79 -11.88
CA ILE A 221 26.13 -20.82 -10.78
C ILE A 221 25.56 -19.48 -11.26
N THR A 222 26.05 -18.99 -12.40
CA THR A 222 25.57 -17.72 -12.95
C THR A 222 24.14 -17.82 -13.49
N ALA A 223 23.73 -18.98 -14.04
CA ALA A 223 22.35 -19.24 -14.46
C ALA A 223 21.39 -19.21 -13.27
N LEU A 224 21.71 -19.93 -12.18
CA LEU A 224 20.90 -19.93 -10.95
C LEU A 224 20.83 -18.54 -10.32
N ALA A 225 21.95 -17.83 -10.26
CA ALA A 225 21.98 -16.45 -9.77
C ALA A 225 21.09 -15.53 -10.64
N TYR A 226 21.09 -15.71 -11.96
CA TYR A 226 20.28 -14.92 -12.88
C TYR A 226 18.78 -15.21 -12.68
N GLN A 227 18.39 -16.48 -12.58
CA GLN A 227 17.05 -16.91 -12.23
C GLN A 227 16.59 -16.28 -10.90
N GLN A 228 17.44 -16.31 -9.87
CA GLN A 228 17.11 -15.74 -8.56
C GLN A 228 16.95 -14.22 -8.62
N ALA A 229 17.86 -13.51 -9.28
CA ALA A 229 17.79 -12.06 -9.43
C ALA A 229 16.51 -11.63 -10.17
N TYR A 230 16.14 -12.37 -11.22
CA TYR A 230 14.90 -12.15 -11.96
C TYR A 230 13.66 -12.46 -11.13
N ASN A 231 13.66 -13.56 -10.37
CA ASN A 231 12.55 -13.91 -9.48
C ASN A 231 12.32 -12.84 -8.40
N LEU A 232 13.40 -12.31 -7.82
CA LEU A 232 13.34 -11.21 -6.84
C LEU A 232 12.83 -9.91 -7.46
N LEU A 233 13.11 -9.64 -8.73
CA LEU A 233 12.54 -8.51 -9.47
C LEU A 233 11.03 -8.68 -9.67
N ALA A 234 10.60 -9.86 -10.11
CA ALA A 234 9.19 -10.15 -10.39
C ALA A 234 8.29 -10.10 -9.14
N HIS A 235 8.83 -10.44 -7.98
CA HIS A 235 8.10 -10.50 -6.70
C HIS A 235 8.46 -9.37 -5.74
N ASP A 236 9.01 -8.25 -6.22
CA ASP A 236 9.40 -7.13 -5.37
C ASP A 236 8.17 -6.35 -4.85
N LYS A 237 7.71 -6.72 -3.65
CA LYS A 237 6.58 -6.06 -2.97
C LYS A 237 6.77 -4.55 -2.79
N ARG A 238 8.02 -4.07 -2.70
CA ARG A 238 8.31 -2.65 -2.51
C ARG A 238 7.85 -1.79 -3.68
N ILE A 239 7.85 -2.33 -4.90
CA ILE A 239 7.32 -1.64 -6.09
C ILE A 239 5.82 -1.40 -5.94
N GLN A 240 5.08 -2.42 -5.50
CA GLN A 240 3.64 -2.31 -5.28
C GLN A 240 3.32 -1.30 -4.17
N GLU A 241 4.05 -1.35 -3.05
CA GLU A 241 3.90 -0.40 -1.94
C GLU A 241 4.08 1.06 -2.39
N GLN A 242 5.07 1.35 -3.25
CA GLN A 242 5.26 2.71 -3.76
C GLN A 242 4.17 3.11 -4.76
N ASN A 243 3.69 2.19 -5.60
CA ASN A 243 2.56 2.45 -6.50
C ASN A 243 1.28 2.78 -5.71
N ASP A 244 1.02 2.05 -4.62
CA ASP A 244 -0.13 2.29 -3.74
C ASP A 244 -0.01 3.65 -3.03
N ALA A 245 1.20 4.01 -2.56
CA ALA A 245 1.47 5.32 -1.98
C ALA A 245 1.26 6.47 -2.98
N ILE A 246 1.67 6.28 -4.24
CA ILE A 246 1.43 7.23 -5.33
C ILE A 246 -0.08 7.39 -5.59
N ALA A 247 -0.81 6.27 -5.67
CA ALA A 247 -2.25 6.28 -5.88
C ALA A 247 -2.99 6.99 -4.73
N ALA A 248 -2.63 6.70 -3.48
CA ALA A 248 -3.18 7.33 -2.29
C ALA A 248 -2.90 8.85 -2.26
N ALA A 249 -1.67 9.27 -2.59
CA ALA A 249 -1.32 10.68 -2.66
C ALA A 249 -2.12 11.41 -3.75
N ILE A 250 -2.29 10.81 -4.94
CA ILE A 250 -3.10 11.39 -6.03
C ILE A 250 -4.57 11.50 -5.61
N ALA A 251 -5.12 10.48 -4.95
CA ALA A 251 -6.49 10.50 -4.45
C ALA A 251 -6.68 11.62 -3.39
N GLY A 252 -5.74 11.74 -2.45
CA GLY A 252 -5.71 12.83 -1.46
C GLY A 252 -5.66 14.21 -2.10
N MET A 253 -4.78 14.40 -3.10
CA MET A 253 -4.71 15.65 -3.87
C MET A 253 -6.03 15.98 -4.59
N LYS A 254 -6.69 14.99 -5.20
CA LYS A 254 -8.00 15.19 -5.86
C LYS A 254 -9.07 15.59 -4.84
N ALA A 255 -9.10 14.94 -3.68
CA ALA A 255 -10.03 15.26 -2.60
C ALA A 255 -9.81 16.69 -2.06
N CYS A 256 -8.56 17.08 -1.80
CA CYS A 256 -8.24 18.45 -1.39
C CYS A 256 -8.65 19.47 -2.45
N ARG A 257 -8.39 19.22 -3.75
CA ARG A 257 -8.82 20.13 -4.83
C ARG A 257 -10.34 20.28 -4.90
N ALA A 258 -11.09 19.18 -4.79
CA ALA A 258 -12.55 19.21 -4.79
C ALA A 258 -13.09 20.01 -3.59
N LYS A 259 -12.48 19.84 -2.41
CA LYS A 259 -12.85 20.59 -1.20
C LYS A 259 -12.49 22.08 -1.32
N ILE A 260 -11.31 22.41 -1.83
CA ILE A 260 -10.90 23.80 -2.08
C ILE A 260 -11.82 24.48 -3.10
N ALA A 261 -12.24 23.76 -4.15
CA ALA A 261 -13.20 24.28 -5.12
C ALA A 261 -14.54 24.64 -4.45
N LYS A 262 -15.11 23.73 -3.66
CA LYS A 262 -16.33 24.00 -2.88
C LYS A 262 -16.19 25.20 -1.94
N LEU A 263 -15.10 25.26 -1.17
CA LEU A 263 -14.84 26.38 -0.25
C LEU A 263 -14.67 27.72 -1.00
N LYS A 264 -14.10 27.70 -2.21
CA LYS A 264 -13.99 28.90 -3.05
C LYS A 264 -15.33 29.31 -3.66
N ASP A 265 -16.14 28.34 -4.06
CA ASP A 265 -17.50 28.60 -4.56
C ASP A 265 -18.33 29.26 -3.45
N GLU A 266 -18.30 28.71 -2.23
CA GLU A 266 -18.92 29.28 -1.02
C GLU A 266 -18.42 30.71 -0.73
N LEU A 267 -17.10 30.95 -0.83
CA LEU A 267 -16.50 32.27 -0.62
C LEU A 267 -16.85 33.29 -1.73
N SER A 268 -17.14 32.82 -2.94
CA SER A 268 -17.45 33.64 -4.11
C SER A 268 -18.95 33.93 -4.26
N SER A 269 -19.80 33.17 -3.58
CA SER A 269 -21.24 33.40 -3.56
C SER A 269 -21.53 34.80 -2.96
N LYS A 270 -21.85 35.74 -3.85
CA LYS A 270 -22.18 37.14 -3.54
C LYS A 270 -23.67 37.33 -3.25
N ASP A 271 -24.37 36.28 -2.84
CA ASP A 271 -25.77 36.43 -2.46
C ASP A 271 -25.86 36.86 -1.00
N THR A 272 -25.84 38.18 -0.79
CA THR A 272 -26.33 38.81 0.44
C THR A 272 -27.81 38.49 0.72
N ALA A 273 -28.54 37.92 -0.26
CA ALA A 273 -29.89 37.39 -0.10
C ALA A 273 -29.94 35.88 0.25
N ALA A 274 -28.85 35.12 0.07
CA ALA A 274 -28.76 33.69 0.37
C ALA A 274 -27.89 33.37 1.60
N LEU A 275 -27.10 34.34 2.08
CA LEU A 275 -26.42 34.27 3.37
C LEU A 275 -27.25 35.04 4.42
N PRO A 276 -28.01 34.35 5.29
CA PRO A 276 -28.73 35.03 6.35
C PRO A 276 -27.71 35.69 7.29
N GLY A 277 -27.91 36.97 7.61
CA GLY A 277 -26.98 37.85 8.34
C GLY A 277 -26.61 37.44 9.78
N GLN A 278 -26.81 36.17 10.14
CA GLN A 278 -26.30 35.55 11.35
C GLN A 278 -26.10 34.06 11.07
N VAL A 279 -24.84 33.63 10.93
CA VAL A 279 -24.51 32.21 10.83
C VAL A 279 -24.25 31.71 12.24
N THR A 280 -25.17 30.86 12.70
CA THR A 280 -25.14 30.27 14.02
C THR A 280 -24.56 28.86 13.89
N SER A 281 -23.31 28.67 14.33
CA SER A 281 -22.68 27.33 14.33
C SER A 281 -22.66 26.73 15.74
N PHE A 282 -22.71 25.40 15.83
CA PHE A 282 -22.83 24.69 17.11
C PHE A 282 -21.71 23.67 17.31
N THR A 283 -20.93 23.81 18.37
CA THR A 283 -19.88 22.84 18.72
C THR A 283 -20.25 22.06 19.97
N ARG A 284 -20.18 20.71 19.93
CA ARG A 284 -20.38 19.89 21.14
C ARG A 284 -19.40 20.31 22.24
N THR A 285 -19.92 20.63 23.43
CA THR A 285 -19.09 20.95 24.60
C THR A 285 -19.14 19.82 25.62
N SER A 286 -18.26 19.84 26.60
CA SER A 286 -18.31 18.92 27.75
C SER A 286 -19.29 19.36 28.84
N VAL A 287 -20.03 20.45 28.64
CA VAL A 287 -20.94 21.02 29.64
C VAL A 287 -22.24 20.22 29.68
N LEU A 288 -22.61 19.73 30.87
CA LEU A 288 -23.89 19.07 31.13
C LEU A 288 -24.80 20.04 31.87
N VAL A 289 -26.01 20.24 31.35
CA VAL A 289 -27.01 21.14 31.93
C VAL A 289 -28.28 20.37 32.20
N THR A 290 -28.85 20.56 33.39
CA THR A 290 -30.18 20.04 33.72
C THR A 290 -31.23 21.07 33.32
N ILE A 291 -32.13 20.70 32.42
CA ILE A 291 -33.21 21.57 31.94
C ILE A 291 -34.56 20.96 32.29
N PRO A 292 -35.60 21.76 32.55
CA PRO A 292 -36.95 21.24 32.63
C PRO A 292 -37.40 20.75 31.25
N LEU A 293 -38.22 19.71 31.18
CA LEU A 293 -38.72 19.20 29.90
C LEU A 293 -39.50 20.26 29.12
N SER A 294 -40.16 21.18 29.83
CA SER A 294 -40.87 22.33 29.23
C SER A 294 -39.96 23.34 28.51
N ALA A 295 -38.65 23.32 28.75
CA ALA A 295 -37.69 24.15 28.03
C ALA A 295 -37.27 23.55 26.68
N VAL A 296 -37.66 22.31 26.38
CA VAL A 296 -37.37 21.68 25.08
C VAL A 296 -38.36 22.21 24.05
N ILE A 297 -37.81 22.85 23.02
CA ILE A 297 -38.57 23.45 21.92
C ILE A 297 -38.93 22.35 20.90
N SER A 298 -37.94 21.59 20.45
CA SER A 298 -38.14 20.50 19.50
C SER A 298 -36.93 19.54 19.42
N PRO A 299 -37.15 18.28 19.01
CA PRO A 299 -36.06 17.41 18.56
C PRO A 299 -35.52 17.84 17.19
N VAL A 300 -34.21 17.75 17.00
CA VAL A 300 -33.50 18.10 15.76
C VAL A 300 -32.86 16.85 15.18
N ASN A 301 -33.14 16.56 13.91
CA ASN A 301 -32.52 15.45 13.20
C ASN A 301 -31.10 15.84 12.77
N VAL A 302 -30.09 15.32 13.47
CA VAL A 302 -28.67 15.50 13.09
C VAL A 302 -28.05 14.12 12.95
N ASP A 303 -27.29 13.91 11.87
CA ASP A 303 -26.56 12.66 11.66
C ASP A 303 -25.59 12.40 12.84
N THR A 304 -25.73 11.22 13.44
CA THR A 304 -25.00 10.82 14.65
C THR A 304 -23.49 10.71 14.46
N ASP A 305 -23.02 10.55 13.22
CA ASP A 305 -21.60 10.41 12.87
C ASP A 305 -20.83 11.73 12.78
N VAL A 306 -21.53 12.87 12.84
CA VAL A 306 -20.93 14.21 12.73
C VAL A 306 -20.26 14.62 14.05
N LYS A 307 -18.93 14.56 14.09
CA LYS A 307 -18.11 14.93 15.27
C LYS A 307 -17.94 16.45 15.48
N ARG A 308 -18.15 17.25 14.44
CA ARG A 308 -18.15 18.73 14.45
C ARG A 308 -19.19 19.19 13.45
N CYS A 309 -20.26 19.80 13.94
CA CYS A 309 -21.40 20.17 13.12
C CYS A 309 -21.33 21.67 12.84
N VAL A 310 -21.25 22.07 11.57
CA VAL A 310 -21.51 23.44 11.15
C VAL A 310 -22.88 23.38 10.49
N LEU A 311 -23.93 23.48 11.31
CA LEU A 311 -25.30 23.58 10.78
C LEU A 311 -25.41 24.93 10.07
N THR A 312 -25.48 24.88 8.75
CA THR A 312 -25.96 26.02 7.95
C THR A 312 -27.47 25.87 7.81
N LYS A 313 -28.17 26.98 7.56
CA LYS A 313 -29.64 27.04 7.63
C LYS A 313 -30.34 26.02 6.70
N ASP A 314 -29.65 25.55 5.66
CA ASP A 314 -30.10 24.50 4.74
C ASP A 314 -30.36 23.14 5.42
N GLU A 315 -29.82 22.90 6.62
CA GLU A 315 -30.02 21.65 7.38
C GLU A 315 -31.22 21.72 8.34
N VAL A 316 -31.94 22.86 8.41
CA VAL A 316 -33.07 23.08 9.32
C VAL A 316 -34.43 23.04 8.60
N GLU A 317 -34.46 23.18 7.27
CA GLU A 317 -35.67 22.99 6.47
C GLU A 317 -35.67 21.61 5.78
N GLN A 318 -36.00 20.57 6.56
CA GLN A 318 -36.60 19.32 6.09
C GLN A 318 -37.75 18.91 6.99
#